data_AF-A0A0J6G4D5-F1
#
_entry.id   AF-A0A0J6G4D5-F1
#
_cell.length_a   1.000
_cell.length_b   1.000
_cell.length_c   1.000
_cell.angle_alpha   90.00
_cell.angle_beta   90.00
_cell.angle_gamma   90.00
#
_symmetry.space_group_name_H-M   'P 1'
#
loop_
_entity.id
_entity.type
_entity.pdbx_description
1 polymer ?
#
loop_
_entity_poly.entity_id
_entity_poly.type
_entity_poly.pdbx_seq_one_letter_code
_entity_poly.pdbx_strand_id
1 'polypeptide(L)'
;MKSFWLPRICMALALAVAVQGASQAKQAPSHAGGEQAIAYVLKNDIVLSRLFGTCPALKFSRTGAEGSNAFLIEGNCDIKNNPEEDADCPAYHVHASGTVDTPSHWTVRRLDLTLVCSSEGATTMQRM
;
A
#
# COMPACT_ATOMS: atom_id res chain seq x y z
N MET A 1 -10.10 -81.01 -27.79
CA MET A 1 -11.23 -80.44 -28.57
C MET A 1 -11.77 -79.23 -27.82
N LYS A 2 -11.95 -78.08 -28.51
CA LYS A 2 -12.64 -76.82 -28.10
C LYS A 2 -11.99 -76.05 -26.94
N SER A 3 -11.16 -75.02 -27.19
CA SER A 3 -11.50 -73.63 -27.56
C SER A 3 -12.54 -72.99 -26.64
N PHE A 4 -12.11 -72.04 -25.80
CA PHE A 4 -12.85 -70.81 -25.53
C PHE A 4 -11.87 -69.64 -25.42
N TRP A 5 -11.98 -68.79 -26.44
CA TRP A 5 -11.34 -67.51 -26.68
C TRP A 5 -12.32 -66.42 -26.22
N LEU A 6 -11.83 -65.30 -25.66
CA LEU A 6 -12.42 -63.93 -25.58
C LEU A 6 -12.13 -63.23 -24.22
N PRO A 7 -12.11 -61.89 -24.14
CA PRO A 7 -10.93 -61.11 -24.47
C PRO A 7 -10.53 -60.12 -23.35
N ARG A 8 -9.31 -59.58 -23.49
CA ARG A 8 -8.86 -58.38 -22.79
C ARG A 8 -9.84 -57.23 -23.04
N ILE A 9 -10.46 -56.72 -21.98
CA ILE A 9 -11.05 -55.37 -21.98
C ILE A 9 -10.25 -54.56 -20.96
N CYS A 10 -9.16 -53.96 -21.44
CA CYS A 10 -8.45 -52.92 -20.72
C CYS A 10 -9.36 -51.70 -20.64
N MET A 11 -9.85 -51.44 -19.44
CA MET A 11 -10.61 -50.23 -19.10
C MET A 11 -9.64 -49.04 -19.18
N ALA A 12 -9.66 -48.32 -20.30
CA ALA A 12 -8.91 -47.08 -20.44
C ALA A 12 -9.61 -45.99 -19.61
N LEU A 13 -9.13 -45.77 -18.39
CA LEU A 13 -9.48 -44.58 -17.60
C LEU A 13 -8.84 -43.36 -18.28
N ALA A 14 -9.63 -42.62 -19.06
CA ALA A 14 -9.24 -41.28 -19.48
C ALA A 14 -9.39 -40.33 -18.29
N LEU A 15 -8.30 -40.11 -17.56
CA LEU A 15 -8.20 -39.01 -16.60
C LEU A 15 -8.11 -37.70 -17.39
N ALA A 16 -9.25 -37.05 -17.56
CA ALA A 16 -9.30 -35.66 -17.97
C ALA A 16 -8.68 -34.81 -16.86
N VAL A 17 -7.40 -34.46 -17.01
CA VAL A 17 -6.76 -33.44 -16.18
C VAL A 17 -7.39 -32.12 -16.57
N ALA A 18 -8.38 -31.69 -15.79
CA ALA A 18 -8.87 -30.32 -15.84
C ALA A 18 -7.67 -29.43 -15.48
N VAL A 19 -7.09 -28.80 -16.49
CA VAL A 19 -6.12 -27.72 -16.32
C VAL A 19 -6.90 -26.61 -15.60
N GLN A 20 -6.79 -26.60 -14.28
CA GLN A 20 -7.21 -25.48 -13.45
C GLN A 20 -6.27 -24.33 -13.82
N GLY A 21 -6.66 -23.57 -14.85
CA GLY A 21 -6.12 -22.24 -15.09
C GLY A 21 -6.42 -21.43 -13.84
N ALA A 22 -5.42 -21.31 -12.97
CA ALA A 22 -5.44 -20.37 -11.87
C ALA A 22 -5.46 -18.98 -12.50
N SER A 23 -6.66 -18.48 -12.77
CA SER A 23 -6.91 -17.06 -12.89
C SER A 23 -6.58 -16.46 -11.53
N GLN A 24 -5.31 -16.12 -11.30
CA GLN A 24 -4.94 -15.23 -10.22
C GLN A 24 -5.61 -13.90 -10.54
N ALA A 25 -6.79 -13.72 -9.94
CA ALA A 25 -7.47 -12.45 -9.92
C ALA A 25 -6.49 -11.46 -9.29
N LYS A 26 -6.11 -10.46 -10.09
CA LYS A 26 -5.24 -9.36 -9.72
C LYS A 26 -5.79 -8.74 -8.44
N GLN A 27 -5.21 -9.11 -7.32
CA GLN A 27 -5.71 -8.72 -6.01
C GLN A 27 -5.43 -7.23 -5.90
N ALA A 28 -6.48 -6.41 -5.99
CA ALA A 28 -6.37 -4.98 -5.74
C ALA A 28 -5.68 -4.80 -4.37
N PRO A 29 -4.75 -3.83 -4.23
CA PRO A 29 -4.06 -3.60 -2.97
C PRO A 29 -5.11 -3.44 -1.87
N SER A 30 -5.17 -4.41 -0.96
CA SER A 30 -6.22 -4.44 0.04
C SER A 30 -6.00 -3.28 1.02
N HIS A 31 -7.06 -2.52 1.27
CA HIS A 31 -7.08 -1.41 2.23
C HIS A 31 -6.57 -1.84 3.62
N ALA A 32 -6.86 -3.10 3.99
CA ALA A 32 -6.44 -3.73 5.23
C ALA A 32 -4.90 -3.81 5.41
N GLY A 33 -4.13 -3.94 4.32
CA GLY A 33 -2.67 -3.95 4.39
C GLY A 33 -2.06 -2.57 4.64
N GLY A 34 -2.75 -1.50 4.24
CA GLY A 34 -2.27 -0.13 4.40
C GLY A 34 -2.37 0.38 5.83
N GLU A 35 -3.50 0.13 6.49
CA GLU A 35 -3.70 0.49 7.91
C GLU A 35 -2.72 -0.25 8.82
N GLN A 36 -2.47 -1.54 8.55
CA GLN A 36 -1.47 -2.32 9.29
C GLN A 36 -0.05 -1.79 9.09
N ALA A 37 0.30 -1.37 7.88
CA ALA A 37 1.62 -0.80 7.60
C ALA A 37 1.82 0.54 8.33
N ILE A 38 0.83 1.44 8.29
CA ILE A 38 0.87 2.70 9.04
C ILE A 38 1.00 2.41 10.54
N ALA A 39 0.15 1.55 11.09
CA ALA A 39 0.19 1.18 12.49
C ALA A 39 1.55 0.58 12.90
N TYR A 40 2.15 -0.25 12.07
CA TYR A 40 3.49 -0.80 12.33
C TYR A 40 4.56 0.30 12.37
N VAL A 41 4.59 1.17 11.36
CA VAL A 41 5.57 2.25 11.26
C VAL A 41 5.47 3.17 12.48
N LEU A 42 4.25 3.59 12.85
CA LEU A 42 4.01 4.46 14.01
C LEU A 42 4.32 3.81 15.35
N LYS A 43 4.20 2.48 15.45
CA LYS A 43 4.53 1.73 16.67
C LYS A 43 6.03 1.55 16.86
N ASN A 44 6.78 1.38 15.78
CA ASN A 44 8.19 1.00 15.84
C ASN A 44 9.16 2.16 15.64
N ASP A 45 8.69 3.32 15.15
CA ASP A 45 9.51 4.52 15.00
C ASP A 45 8.95 5.67 15.85
N ILE A 46 9.70 6.07 16.89
CA ILE A 46 9.29 7.11 17.83
C ILE A 46 9.23 8.51 17.19
N VAL A 47 10.06 8.77 16.17
CA VAL A 47 10.08 10.05 15.46
C VAL A 47 8.82 10.17 14.61
N LEU A 48 8.52 9.13 13.83
CA LEU A 48 7.31 9.08 13.00
C LEU A 48 6.05 9.06 13.86
N SER A 49 6.05 8.35 15.00
CA SER A 49 4.94 8.36 15.96
C SER A 49 4.60 9.77 16.45
N ARG A 50 5.62 10.57 16.77
CA ARG A 50 5.43 11.95 17.24
C ARG A 50 4.96 12.89 16.14
N LEU A 51 5.50 12.74 14.93
CA LEU A 51 5.11 13.57 13.79
C LEU A 51 3.69 13.23 13.34
N PHE A 52 3.38 11.95 13.18
CA PHE A 52 2.16 11.49 12.52
C PHE A 52 1.05 11.05 13.48
N GLY A 53 1.32 10.88 14.77
CA GLY A 53 0.36 10.34 15.74
C GLY A 53 -0.95 11.13 15.85
N THR A 54 -0.94 12.39 15.41
CA THR A 54 -2.12 13.27 15.36
C THR A 54 -2.56 13.61 13.95
N CYS A 55 -2.00 12.96 12.91
CA CYS A 55 -2.29 13.26 11.51
C CYS A 55 -3.46 12.41 10.99
N PRO A 56 -4.67 13.00 10.82
CA PRO A 56 -5.89 12.21 10.61
C PRO A 56 -6.04 11.63 9.20
N ALA A 57 -5.19 12.02 8.25
CA ALA A 57 -5.41 11.78 6.81
C ALA A 57 -4.26 11.05 6.09
N LEU A 58 -3.44 10.26 6.80
CA LEU A 58 -2.40 9.47 6.16
C LEU A 58 -3.00 8.33 5.32
N LYS A 59 -2.58 8.25 4.07
CA LYS A 59 -2.95 7.23 3.08
C LYS A 59 -1.74 6.37 2.77
N PHE A 60 -1.95 5.08 2.66
CA PHE A 60 -0.93 4.13 2.23
C PHE A 60 -1.19 3.69 0.80
N SER A 61 -0.14 3.59 -0.01
CA SER A 61 -0.17 2.97 -1.32
C SER A 61 1.05 2.07 -1.55
N ARG A 62 0.86 0.97 -2.28
CA ARG A 62 1.98 0.21 -2.84
C ARG A 62 2.45 0.91 -4.09
N THR A 63 3.75 1.18 -4.18
CA THR A 63 4.34 1.89 -5.32
C THR A 63 5.21 0.94 -6.13
N GLY A 64 5.16 1.07 -7.46
CA GLY A 64 5.92 0.24 -8.40
C GLY A 64 5.12 -0.87 -9.07
N ALA A 65 5.81 -1.66 -9.90
CA ALA A 65 5.23 -2.78 -10.63
C ALA A 65 4.80 -3.91 -9.68
N GLU A 66 3.98 -4.84 -10.18
CA GLU A 66 3.55 -6.02 -9.43
C GLU A 66 4.79 -6.81 -8.93
N GLY A 67 4.89 -7.03 -7.62
CA GLY A 67 6.09 -7.60 -6.97
C GLY A 67 7.10 -6.57 -6.43
N SER A 68 6.87 -5.27 -6.63
CA SER A 68 7.60 -4.21 -5.94
C SER A 68 7.30 -4.24 -4.44
N ASN A 69 8.35 -4.28 -3.64
CA ASN A 69 8.24 -4.13 -2.20
C ASN A 69 8.13 -2.66 -1.76
N ALA A 70 8.10 -1.71 -2.69
CA ALA A 70 8.02 -0.29 -2.34
C ALA A 70 6.61 0.11 -1.89
N PHE A 71 6.57 1.06 -0.97
CA PHE A 71 5.35 1.70 -0.51
C PHE A 71 5.52 3.20 -0.34
N LEU A 72 4.40 3.88 -0.25
CA LEU A 72 4.31 5.31 0.00
C LEU A 72 3.21 5.58 1.03
N ILE A 73 3.51 6.48 1.98
CA ILE A 73 2.58 7.06 2.93
C ILE A 73 2.50 8.56 2.64
N GLU A 74 1.30 9.06 2.37
CA GLU A 74 1.06 10.46 2.05
C GLU A 74 -0.12 11.03 2.84
N GLY A 75 -0.05 12.30 3.20
CA GLY A 75 -1.19 12.98 3.81
C GLY A 75 -0.84 14.38 4.29
N ASN A 76 -1.87 15.14 4.65
CA ASN A 76 -1.70 16.46 5.25
C ASN A 76 -1.91 16.38 6.75
N CYS A 77 -1.04 17.04 7.49
CA CYS A 77 -1.07 17.09 8.94
C CYS A 77 -1.11 18.55 9.39
N ASP A 78 -2.02 18.86 10.31
CA ASP A 78 -2.11 20.18 10.89
C ASP A 78 -0.91 20.44 11.80
N ILE A 79 -0.33 21.62 11.68
CA ILE A 79 0.59 22.14 12.69
C ILE A 79 -0.29 22.65 13.82
N LYS A 80 -0.09 22.12 15.03
CA LYS A 80 -0.93 22.48 16.18
C LYS A 80 -0.93 23.99 16.33
N ASN A 81 -2.10 24.62 16.13
CA ASN A 81 -2.26 26.08 16.23
C ASN A 81 -1.75 26.55 17.60
N ASN A 82 -0.57 27.16 17.58
CA ASN A 82 -0.08 27.95 18.69
C ASN A 82 -0.56 29.38 18.45
N PRO A 83 -1.53 29.91 19.21
CA PRO A 83 -2.09 31.23 18.96
C PRO A 83 -1.08 32.38 19.14
N GLU A 84 0.10 32.10 19.70
CA GLU A 84 1.21 33.07 19.76
C GLU A 84 2.05 33.12 18.47
N GLU A 85 1.94 32.11 17.61
CA GLU A 85 2.57 32.08 16.29
C GLU A 85 1.46 32.31 15.25
N ASP A 86 1.42 33.50 14.65
CA ASP A 86 0.72 33.72 13.38
C ASP A 86 1.29 32.73 12.36
N ALA A 87 0.69 31.54 12.27
CA ALA A 87 1.25 30.44 11.51
C ALA A 87 0.97 30.67 10.02
N ASP A 88 1.91 31.32 9.33
CA ASP A 88 1.92 31.48 7.88
C ASP A 88 1.70 30.14 7.15
N CYS A 89 2.10 29.03 7.80
CA CYS A 89 1.95 27.66 7.34
C CYS A 89 1.15 26.82 8.36
N PRO A 90 -0.17 26.67 8.19
CA PRO A 90 -1.02 25.95 9.16
C PRO A 90 -0.86 24.43 9.10
N ALA A 91 -0.23 23.89 8.07
CA ALA A 91 -0.11 22.44 7.86
C ALA A 91 1.21 22.07 7.18
N TYR A 92 1.49 20.77 7.15
CA TYR A 92 2.52 20.19 6.31
C TYR A 92 2.00 18.95 5.57
N HIS A 93 2.46 18.78 4.33
CA HIS A 93 2.31 17.56 3.56
C HIS A 93 3.42 16.57 3.91
N VAL A 94 3.02 15.33 4.16
CA VAL A 94 3.89 14.18 4.41
C VAL A 94 4.02 13.39 3.13
N HIS A 95 5.26 13.06 2.77
CA HIS A 95 5.57 12.10 1.72
C HIS A 95 6.67 11.15 2.23
N ALA A 96 6.28 9.94 2.64
CA ALA A 96 7.18 8.96 3.22
C ALA A 96 7.21 7.68 2.38
N SER A 97 8.37 7.37 1.78
CA SER A 97 8.54 6.17 0.96
C SER A 97 9.42 5.14 1.65
N GLY A 98 9.17 3.87 1.36
CA GLY A 98 9.84 2.78 2.05
C GLY A 98 9.73 1.44 1.34
N THR A 99 10.22 0.41 2.02
CA THR A 99 10.19 -0.98 1.56
C THR A 99 9.52 -1.90 2.57
N VAL A 100 8.79 -2.87 2.04
CA VAL A 100 8.23 -3.98 2.81
C VAL A 100 9.26 -5.09 2.80
N ASP A 101 10.05 -5.15 3.87
CA ASP A 101 11.17 -6.07 3.97
C ASP A 101 10.67 -7.50 4.26
N THR A 102 9.57 -7.62 5.03
CA THR A 102 8.83 -8.88 5.24
C THR A 102 7.33 -8.60 5.38
N PRO A 103 6.44 -9.61 5.36
CA PRO A 103 5.00 -9.41 5.57
C PRO A 103 4.62 -8.72 6.90
N SER A 104 5.53 -8.68 7.88
CA SER A 104 5.34 -8.07 9.19
C SER A 104 6.37 -6.98 9.51
N HIS A 105 7.21 -6.60 8.55
CA HIS A 105 8.28 -5.63 8.73
C HIS A 105 8.31 -4.64 7.58
N TRP A 106 8.15 -3.37 7.92
CA TRP A 106 8.10 -2.25 6.97
C TRP A 106 9.09 -1.19 7.41
N THR A 107 9.93 -0.75 6.47
CA THR A 107 10.98 0.24 6.75
C THR A 107 10.76 1.48 5.90
N VAL A 108 10.59 2.63 6.55
CA VAL A 108 10.62 3.93 5.88
C VAL A 108 12.07 4.25 5.51
N ARG A 109 12.31 4.59 4.24
CA ARG A 109 13.63 4.87 3.68
C ARG A 109 13.85 6.35 3.40
N ARG A 110 12.77 7.08 3.11
CA ARG A 110 12.77 8.51 2.86
C ARG A 110 11.55 9.14 3.51
N LEU A 111 11.76 10.30 4.12
CA LEU A 111 10.71 11.15 4.65
C LEU A 111 10.94 12.57 4.13
N ASP A 112 9.96 13.08 3.40
CA ASP A 112 9.91 14.47 2.96
C ASP A 112 8.70 15.14 3.65
N LEU A 113 8.94 16.31 4.25
CA LEU A 113 7.91 17.15 4.88
C LEU A 113 7.89 18.49 4.17
N THR A 114 6.74 18.90 3.66
CA THR A 114 6.58 20.17 2.93
C THR A 114 5.57 21.05 3.65
N LEU A 115 5.96 22.24 4.07
CA LEU A 115 5.03 23.21 4.66
C LEU A 115 3.98 23.62 3.62
N VAL A 116 2.73 23.74 4.05
CA VAL A 116 1.61 24.25 3.26
C VAL A 116 1.20 25.59 3.84
N CYS A 117 1.37 26.67 3.08
CA CYS A 117 1.25 28.03 3.57
C CYS A 117 0.10 28.80 2.88
N SER A 118 -0.52 29.71 3.63
CA SER A 118 -1.77 30.37 3.24
C SER A 118 -1.66 31.33 2.03
N SER A 119 -0.44 31.62 1.56
CA SER A 119 -0.17 32.57 0.47
C SER A 119 0.10 31.93 -0.91
N GLU A 120 0.21 30.60 -1.04
CA GLU A 120 0.44 29.94 -2.34
C GLU A 120 -0.85 29.69 -3.17
N GLY A 121 -2.02 30.13 -2.68
CA GLY A 121 -3.31 29.98 -3.35
C GLY A 121 -3.85 31.21 -4.11
N ALA A 122 -3.14 32.35 -4.12
CA ALA A 122 -3.71 33.63 -4.57
C ALA A 122 -3.23 34.12 -5.96
N THR A 123 -2.30 33.45 -6.64
CA THR A 123 -1.63 34.04 -7.83
C THR A 123 -1.82 33.32 -9.16
N THR A 124 -2.77 32.37 -9.27
CA THR A 124 -2.98 31.62 -10.54
C THR A 124 -4.45 31.52 -10.99
N MET A 125 -5.32 32.47 -10.63
CA MET A 125 -6.68 32.56 -11.19
C MET A 125 -7.19 33.98 -11.51
N GLN A 126 -6.33 34.99 -11.61
CA GLN A 126 -6.73 36.31 -12.13
C GLN A 126 -5.75 36.84 -13.19
N ARG A 127 -5.72 36.13 -14.32
CA ARG A 127 -5.43 36.73 -15.63
C ARG A 127 -6.43 36.18 -16.63
N MET A 128 -7.58 36.83 -16.73
CA MET A 128 -8.35 37.04 -17.97
C MET A 128 -9.03 38.39 -17.86
#